data_AF-A0A918XZ62-F1
#
_entry.id   AF-A0A918XZ62-F1
#
_cell.length_a   1.000
_cell.length_b   1.000
_cell.length_c   1.000
_cell.angle_alpha   90.00
_cell.angle_beta   90.00
_cell.angle_gamma   90.00
#
_symmetry.space_group_name_H-M   'P 1'
#
loop_
_entity.id
_entity.type
_entity.pdbx_description
1 polymer ?
#
loop_
_entity_poly.entity_id
_entity_poly.type
_entity_poly.pdbx_seq_one_letter_code
_entity_poly.pdbx_strand_id
1 'polypeptide(L)'
;MRALTALAAGTALTAGAAPGAGSPAAARTAADGATKAVAYRGHTFTVPADWQVVDLDRDPTACVRFDRHAVYLGTPGDRQDCPARAVGRTESLWVRPAAMPTKSAVTENRTDHVYRATVDGIAVTAAYGADRDGIRRVLDSAGLPVAAARTEKPAVAAAALTVPAVATTHQGKGFDACTAPGQTSMSTWRSASPYAAIGIYIGGVNRACSQEKLTAQWVQTQYAAGWRFFPLYVGPQSSTSSCGSACAPITDPAPQGRAAAEDAAAQAGALGLGKGTVIYNDLEAYDRGADTTAEVLGYLKAWTGRLHELGYRSGAYGSVSSLVADLVANATKTTLPDVIHFARWNDEDTTADPTLPAALWSDHQRIHQYAGNRKETWGGVTINVDRNQLDVGAGTS
;
A
#
# COMPACT_ATOMS: atom_id res chain seq x y z
N MET A 1 -72.33 -6.33 -9.00
CA MET A 1 -73.11 -7.45 -8.42
C MET A 1 -72.12 -8.56 -8.04
N ARG A 2 -72.25 -9.13 -6.82
CA ARG A 2 -71.28 -9.92 -6.00
C ARG A 2 -70.34 -9.01 -5.16
N ALA A 3 -70.56 -8.71 -3.87
CA ALA A 3 -70.73 -9.51 -2.63
C ALA A 3 -69.46 -10.35 -2.32
N LEU A 4 -68.84 -10.42 -1.14
CA LEU A 4 -69.22 -10.30 0.28
C LEU A 4 -68.06 -9.65 1.11
N THR A 5 -68.29 -8.74 2.06
CA THR A 5 -68.60 -8.89 3.51
C THR A 5 -67.46 -9.42 4.40
N ALA A 6 -67.05 -8.57 5.35
CA ALA A 6 -66.06 -8.78 6.39
C ALA A 6 -66.64 -9.45 7.64
N LEU A 7 -65.82 -10.24 8.35
CA LEU A 7 -65.98 -10.55 9.78
C LEU A 7 -64.65 -11.04 10.35
N ALA A 8 -64.10 -10.34 11.34
CA ALA A 8 -63.20 -10.93 12.33
C ALA A 8 -63.43 -10.21 13.66
N ALA A 9 -63.94 -10.99 14.61
CA ALA A 9 -64.36 -10.58 15.94
C ALA A 9 -63.16 -10.29 16.85
N GLY A 10 -63.37 -9.36 17.79
CA GLY A 10 -62.45 -9.10 18.89
C GLY A 10 -62.61 -10.10 20.04
N THR A 11 -61.50 -10.32 20.74
CA THR A 11 -61.48 -10.83 22.11
C THR A 11 -60.40 -10.08 22.88
N ALA A 12 -60.82 -9.34 23.90
CA ALA A 12 -59.95 -8.77 24.93
C ALA A 12 -59.71 -9.83 26.01
N LEU A 13 -58.49 -9.92 26.55
CA LEU A 13 -58.24 -10.47 27.90
C LEU A 13 -56.87 -10.00 28.46
N THR A 14 -56.98 -9.20 29.51
CA THR A 14 -56.23 -9.22 30.79
C THR A 14 -54.71 -8.99 30.81
N ALA A 15 -54.37 -7.88 31.49
CA ALA A 15 -53.07 -7.58 32.05
C ALA A 15 -52.68 -8.53 33.19
N GLY A 16 -51.42 -8.97 33.16
CA GLY A 16 -50.73 -9.62 34.27
C GLY A 16 -49.30 -9.08 34.33
N ALA A 17 -48.96 -8.41 35.43
CA ALA A 17 -47.62 -7.90 35.71
C ALA A 17 -46.66 -9.06 36.04
N ALA A 18 -45.47 -9.06 35.42
CA ALA A 18 -44.35 -9.91 35.82
C ALA A 18 -43.15 -9.02 36.22
N PRO A 19 -42.38 -9.39 37.27
CA PRO A 19 -41.27 -8.59 37.77
C PRO A 19 -40.02 -8.74 36.89
N GLY A 20 -39.15 -7.73 36.97
CA GLY A 20 -38.05 -7.48 36.06
C GLY A 20 -37.06 -8.63 35.89
N ALA A 21 -36.77 -8.95 34.64
CA ALA A 21 -35.50 -9.51 34.23
C ALA A 21 -34.64 -8.36 33.71
N GLY A 22 -33.78 -7.82 34.58
CA GLY A 22 -32.64 -7.03 34.12
C GLY A 22 -31.89 -7.88 33.11
N SER A 23 -31.85 -7.43 31.85
CA SER A 23 -30.94 -8.03 30.87
C SER A 23 -29.55 -7.94 31.48
N PRO A 24 -28.79 -9.04 31.62
CA PRO A 24 -27.38 -8.89 31.85
C PRO A 24 -26.87 -8.22 30.57
N ALA A 25 -26.58 -6.93 30.68
CA ALA A 25 -25.64 -6.29 29.80
C ALA A 25 -24.39 -7.18 29.91
N ALA A 26 -24.20 -8.04 28.92
CA ALA A 26 -22.94 -8.70 28.71
C ALA A 26 -21.95 -7.58 28.40
N ALA A 27 -21.39 -7.01 29.46
CA ALA A 27 -20.09 -6.39 29.40
C ALA A 27 -19.21 -7.42 28.70
N ARG A 28 -18.90 -7.17 27.43
CA ARG A 28 -17.77 -7.84 26.78
C ARG A 28 -16.57 -7.39 27.59
N THR A 29 -16.24 -8.14 28.63
CA THR A 29 -14.88 -8.22 29.11
C THR A 29 -14.04 -8.55 27.88
N ALA A 30 -13.08 -7.67 27.56
CA ALA A 30 -12.04 -8.01 26.62
C ALA A 30 -11.57 -9.41 27.00
N ALA A 31 -11.78 -10.39 26.12
CA ALA A 31 -11.18 -11.69 26.32
C ALA A 31 -9.68 -11.41 26.40
N ASP A 32 -9.05 -11.71 27.54
CA ASP A 32 -7.60 -11.79 27.64
C ASP A 32 -7.17 -12.82 26.60
N GLY A 33 -6.87 -12.35 25.40
CA GLY A 33 -6.60 -13.18 24.25
C GLY A 33 -5.39 -14.04 24.59
N ALA A 34 -5.52 -15.35 24.42
CA ALA A 34 -4.38 -16.25 24.62
C ALA A 34 -3.18 -15.73 23.83
N THR A 35 -2.01 -15.70 24.46
CA THR A 35 -0.76 -15.25 23.84
C THR A 35 0.21 -16.41 23.70
N LYS A 36 1.24 -16.22 22.87
CA LYS A 36 2.37 -17.13 22.75
C LYS A 36 3.68 -16.35 22.66
N ALA A 37 4.75 -16.99 23.12
CA ALA A 37 6.10 -16.48 23.01
C ALA A 37 6.73 -16.92 21.69
N VAL A 38 7.31 -15.98 20.95
CA VAL A 38 8.10 -16.22 19.74
C VAL A 38 9.53 -15.73 19.99
N ALA A 39 10.47 -16.66 20.06
CA ALA A 39 11.87 -16.34 20.33
C ALA A 39 12.65 -16.16 19.03
N TYR A 40 13.49 -15.13 18.97
CA TYR A 40 14.44 -14.92 17.87
C TYR A 40 15.72 -14.24 18.38
N ARG A 41 16.86 -14.94 18.24
CA ARG A 41 18.21 -14.42 18.57
C ARG A 41 18.31 -13.73 19.93
N GLY A 42 17.74 -14.32 20.97
CA GLY A 42 17.81 -13.82 22.35
C GLY A 42 16.68 -12.86 22.75
N HIS A 43 15.81 -12.48 21.81
CA HIS A 43 14.60 -11.70 22.10
C HIS A 43 13.36 -12.58 22.09
N THR A 44 12.38 -12.27 22.94
CA THR A 44 11.12 -12.99 23.04
C THR A 44 9.96 -12.03 22.80
N PHE A 45 9.20 -12.27 21.73
CA PHE A 45 8.02 -11.49 21.39
C PHE A 45 6.77 -12.22 21.89
N THR A 46 5.99 -11.59 22.76
CA THR A 46 4.67 -12.06 23.19
C THR A 46 3.63 -11.56 22.21
N VAL A 47 3.05 -12.46 21.41
CA VAL A 47 2.06 -12.15 20.37
C VAL A 47 0.76 -12.90 20.63
N PRO A 48 -0.39 -12.45 20.09
CA PRO A 48 -1.62 -13.23 20.13
C PRO A 48 -1.43 -14.65 19.55
N ALA A 49 -2.06 -15.64 20.17
CA ALA A 49 -1.82 -17.05 19.89
C ALA A 49 -2.20 -17.46 18.45
N ASP A 50 -3.15 -16.73 17.84
CA ASP A 50 -3.65 -16.92 16.49
C ASP A 50 -2.76 -16.32 15.39
N TRP A 51 -1.79 -15.46 15.73
CA TRP A 51 -0.84 -14.92 14.75
C TRP A 51 -0.01 -16.02 14.11
N GLN A 52 0.07 -16.07 12.78
CA GLN A 52 0.91 -17.04 12.11
C GLN A 52 2.40 -16.75 12.38
N VAL A 53 3.22 -17.77 12.63
CA VAL A 53 4.69 -17.61 12.67
C VAL A 53 5.28 -18.24 11.42
N VAL A 54 6.03 -17.48 10.65
CA VAL A 54 6.64 -17.87 9.39
C VAL A 54 8.16 -17.79 9.52
N ASP A 55 8.82 -18.94 9.40
CA ASP A 55 10.29 -19.04 9.39
C ASP A 55 10.76 -18.95 7.93
N LEU A 56 11.37 -17.83 7.57
CA LEU A 56 11.82 -17.52 6.21
C LEU A 56 13.08 -18.29 5.83
N ASP A 57 13.82 -18.84 6.80
CA ASP A 57 14.95 -19.71 6.50
C ASP A 57 14.44 -21.11 6.07
N ARG A 58 13.24 -21.50 6.52
CA ARG A 58 12.56 -22.75 6.12
C ARG A 58 11.67 -22.60 4.90
N ASP A 59 11.01 -21.46 4.75
CA ASP A 59 10.22 -21.10 3.57
C ASP A 59 10.72 -19.78 2.98
N PRO A 60 11.82 -19.81 2.20
CA PRO A 60 12.39 -18.61 1.59
C PRO A 60 11.50 -18.02 0.49
N THR A 61 10.45 -18.74 0.07
CA THR A 61 9.48 -18.27 -0.94
C THR A 61 8.28 -17.55 -0.32
N ALA A 62 8.10 -17.63 1.01
CA ALA A 62 7.03 -16.94 1.69
C ALA A 62 7.11 -15.42 1.49
N CYS A 63 5.98 -14.82 1.11
CA CYS A 63 5.88 -13.38 1.00
C CYS A 63 5.72 -12.74 2.39
N VAL A 64 6.61 -11.82 2.74
CA VAL A 64 6.49 -11.01 3.96
C VAL A 64 5.44 -9.93 3.73
N ARG A 65 4.30 -10.09 4.42
CA ARG A 65 3.07 -9.31 4.26
C ARG A 65 2.62 -8.70 5.59
N PHE A 66 2.22 -7.43 5.54
CA PHE A 66 1.75 -6.64 6.66
C PHE A 66 0.24 -6.44 6.69
N ASP A 67 -0.51 -6.97 5.72
CA ASP A 67 -1.97 -6.98 5.65
C ASP A 67 -2.59 -8.20 6.36
N ARG A 68 -1.78 -8.96 7.12
CA ARG A 68 -2.22 -10.11 7.91
C ARG A 68 -1.45 -10.23 9.22
N HIS A 69 -2.11 -10.72 10.26
CA HIS A 69 -1.51 -10.98 11.55
C HIS A 69 -0.49 -12.12 11.47
N ALA A 70 0.79 -11.77 11.45
CA ALA A 70 1.89 -12.74 11.35
C ALA A 70 3.19 -12.21 11.95
N VAL A 71 4.04 -13.13 12.39
CA VAL A 71 5.45 -12.92 12.73
C VAL A 71 6.32 -13.63 11.69
N TYR A 72 7.11 -12.88 10.93
CA TYR A 72 8.10 -13.41 10.01
C TYR A 72 9.48 -13.37 10.67
N LEU A 73 10.22 -14.47 10.60
CA LEU A 73 11.54 -14.63 11.21
C LEU A 73 12.57 -14.93 10.12
N GLY A 74 13.67 -14.19 10.09
CA GLY A 74 14.76 -14.39 9.12
C GLY A 74 14.70 -13.45 7.93
N THR A 75 15.42 -13.80 6.88
CA THR A 75 15.53 -12.99 5.66
C THR A 75 14.78 -13.69 4.53
N PRO A 76 13.82 -13.04 3.85
CA PRO A 76 13.11 -13.67 2.75
C PRO A 76 14.08 -13.92 1.59
N GLY A 77 13.82 -14.98 0.83
CA GLY A 77 14.59 -15.29 -0.37
C GLY A 77 14.41 -14.25 -1.47
N ASP A 78 15.23 -14.36 -2.52
CA ASP A 78 15.19 -13.45 -3.68
C ASP A 78 13.94 -13.61 -4.57
N ARG A 79 13.15 -14.66 -4.34
CA ARG A 79 11.96 -15.03 -5.12
C ARG A 79 10.81 -15.35 -4.18
N GLN A 80 10.16 -14.31 -3.68
CA GLN A 80 8.93 -14.46 -2.89
C GLN A 80 7.71 -14.66 -3.82
N ASP A 81 6.81 -15.58 -3.47
CA ASP A 81 5.50 -15.71 -4.13
C ASP A 81 4.50 -14.74 -3.50
N CYS A 82 4.64 -13.47 -3.86
CA CYS A 82 3.76 -12.41 -3.37
C CYS A 82 2.50 -12.29 -4.25
N PRO A 83 1.31 -12.14 -3.66
CA PRO A 83 0.12 -11.81 -4.43
C PRO A 83 0.28 -10.38 -4.99
N ALA A 84 -0.12 -10.17 -6.25
CA ALA A 84 0.04 -8.87 -6.91
C ALA A 84 -0.77 -7.75 -6.22
N ARG A 85 -1.92 -8.10 -5.62
CA ARG A 85 -2.90 -7.14 -5.07
C ARG A 85 -3.02 -7.20 -3.55
N ALA A 86 -1.91 -7.42 -2.84
CA ALA A 86 -1.95 -7.26 -1.39
C ALA A 86 -2.11 -5.77 -1.08
N VAL A 87 -3.14 -5.43 -0.30
CA VAL A 87 -3.44 -4.05 0.10
C VAL A 87 -3.96 -4.05 1.54
N GLY A 88 -3.71 -2.96 2.25
CA GLY A 88 -4.07 -2.80 3.65
C GLY A 88 -2.93 -3.13 4.60
N ARG A 89 -3.21 -2.98 5.89
CA ARG A 89 -2.22 -3.18 6.94
C ARG A 89 -2.88 -3.54 8.26
N THR A 90 -2.19 -4.37 9.02
CA THR A 90 -2.59 -4.81 10.36
C THR A 90 -1.36 -5.02 11.23
N GLU A 91 -1.58 -5.28 12.52
CA GLU A 91 -0.50 -5.62 13.45
C GLU A 91 0.24 -6.87 12.98
N SER A 92 1.50 -6.69 12.62
CA SER A 92 2.34 -7.72 12.03
C SER A 92 3.81 -7.39 12.25
N LEU A 93 4.64 -8.43 12.35
CA LEU A 93 6.02 -8.31 12.78
C LEU A 93 6.94 -9.03 11.81
N TRP A 94 8.01 -8.38 11.39
CA TRP A 94 9.11 -9.02 10.69
C TRP A 94 10.42 -8.76 11.43
N VAL A 95 11.05 -9.84 11.90
CA VAL A 95 12.29 -9.84 12.66
C VAL A 95 13.37 -10.55 11.86
N ARG A 96 14.52 -9.90 11.71
CA ARG A 96 15.61 -10.40 10.87
C ARG A 96 16.99 -10.09 11.47
N PRO A 97 18.06 -10.72 10.96
CA PRO A 97 19.43 -10.35 11.30
C PRO A 97 19.70 -8.89 10.96
N ALA A 98 20.46 -8.20 11.80
CA ALA A 98 21.02 -6.89 11.48
C ALA A 98 22.55 -6.95 11.41
N ALA A 99 23.14 -6.13 10.54
CA ALA A 99 24.59 -6.06 10.37
C ALA A 99 25.25 -5.43 11.60
N MET A 100 26.26 -6.11 12.15
CA MET A 100 27.00 -5.64 13.33
C MET A 100 28.19 -4.75 12.93
N PRO A 101 28.51 -3.70 13.73
CA PRO A 101 27.84 -3.30 14.96
C PRO A 101 26.52 -2.54 14.71
N THR A 102 25.44 -2.95 15.37
CA THR A 102 24.16 -2.22 15.35
C THR A 102 24.07 -1.25 16.51
N LYS A 103 23.76 0.02 16.24
CA LYS A 103 23.31 0.93 17.30
C LYS A 103 21.84 0.66 17.61
N SER A 104 21.51 0.57 18.90
CA SER A 104 20.11 0.42 19.30
C SER A 104 19.32 1.67 18.95
N ALA A 105 18.20 1.49 18.26
CA ALA A 105 17.32 2.59 17.85
C ALA A 105 15.90 2.08 17.65
N VAL A 106 14.91 2.91 17.98
CA VAL A 106 13.50 2.67 17.63
C VAL A 106 12.96 3.94 16.98
N THR A 107 12.33 3.79 15.82
CA THR A 107 11.65 4.87 15.10
C THR A 107 10.21 4.51 14.82
N GLU A 108 9.37 5.52 14.66
CA GLU A 108 7.98 5.39 14.23
C GLU A 108 7.70 6.31 13.05
N ASN A 109 7.20 5.73 11.96
CA ASN A 109 6.52 6.48 10.91
C ASN A 109 5.01 6.35 11.14
N ARG A 110 4.39 7.43 11.63
CA ARG A 110 2.95 7.48 11.90
C ARG A 110 2.09 7.58 10.64
N THR A 111 2.64 8.07 9.53
CA THR A 111 1.93 8.16 8.26
C THR A 111 1.89 6.80 7.56
N ASP A 112 2.97 6.03 7.64
CA ASP A 112 3.10 4.68 7.06
C ASP A 112 2.67 3.56 8.03
N HIS A 113 2.28 3.92 9.26
CA HIS A 113 1.93 2.99 10.34
C HIS A 113 2.98 1.88 10.55
N VAL A 114 4.20 2.28 10.88
CA VAL A 114 5.31 1.32 11.09
C VAL A 114 6.26 1.79 12.19
N TYR A 115 6.66 0.83 13.02
CA TYR A 115 7.84 0.94 13.87
C TYR A 115 9.01 0.22 13.21
N ARG A 116 10.19 0.82 13.29
CA ARG A 116 11.45 0.16 12.95
C ARG A 116 12.36 0.16 14.15
N ALA A 117 12.99 -0.98 14.41
CA ALA A 117 13.97 -1.07 15.47
C ALA A 117 15.21 -1.84 15.06
N THR A 118 16.34 -1.47 15.64
CA THR A 118 17.57 -2.27 15.65
C THR A 118 18.01 -2.41 17.10
N VAL A 119 18.38 -3.60 17.53
CA VAL A 119 18.89 -3.90 18.88
C VAL A 119 19.66 -5.22 18.82
N ASP A 120 20.78 -5.34 19.52
CA ASP A 120 21.49 -6.62 19.77
C ASP A 120 21.60 -7.58 18.56
N GLY A 121 21.88 -7.05 17.37
CA GLY A 121 22.05 -7.85 16.14
C GLY A 121 20.76 -8.30 15.44
N ILE A 122 19.60 -7.77 15.85
CA ILE A 122 18.32 -7.90 15.13
C ILE A 122 17.84 -6.56 14.56
N ALA A 123 17.09 -6.64 13.46
CA ALA A 123 16.28 -5.57 12.91
C ALA A 123 14.81 -6.01 12.92
N VAL A 124 13.93 -5.08 13.27
CA VAL A 124 12.50 -5.29 13.39
C VAL A 124 11.77 -4.28 12.53
N THR A 125 10.84 -4.75 11.72
CA THR A 125 9.80 -3.94 11.09
C THR A 125 8.46 -4.40 11.64
N ALA A 126 7.73 -3.50 12.29
CA ALA A 126 6.48 -3.81 12.95
C ALA A 126 5.39 -2.86 12.45
N ALA A 127 4.49 -3.38 11.62
CA ALA A 127 3.38 -2.63 11.07
C ALA A 127 2.17 -2.71 12.01
N TYR A 128 1.25 -1.74 11.92
CA TYR A 128 0.00 -1.75 12.67
C TYR A 128 -1.16 -1.22 11.82
N GLY A 129 -2.36 -1.71 12.10
CA GLY A 129 -3.61 -1.21 11.54
C GLY A 129 -4.22 -0.21 12.52
N ALA A 130 -5.30 -0.61 13.17
CA ALA A 130 -6.00 0.21 14.16
C ALA A 130 -5.43 0.08 15.58
N ASP A 131 -4.80 -1.05 15.94
CA ASP A 131 -4.29 -1.31 17.30
C ASP A 131 -2.78 -1.00 17.41
N ARG A 132 -2.47 0.30 17.34
CA ARG A 132 -1.11 0.82 17.57
C ARG A 132 -0.56 0.41 18.94
N ASP A 133 -1.38 0.34 19.98
CA ASP A 133 -0.89 -0.05 21.31
C ASP A 133 -0.64 -1.56 21.41
N GLY A 134 -1.36 -2.37 20.64
CA GLY A 134 -1.11 -3.80 20.45
C GLY A 134 0.29 -4.07 19.95
N ILE A 135 0.69 -3.44 18.83
CA ILE A 135 2.05 -3.65 18.31
C ILE A 135 3.12 -3.14 19.29
N ARG A 136 2.85 -2.05 20.02
CA ARG A 136 3.77 -1.55 21.05
C ARG A 136 3.99 -2.56 22.17
N ARG A 137 2.92 -3.19 22.67
CA ARG A 137 3.01 -4.27 23.67
C ARG A 137 3.86 -5.45 23.17
N VAL A 138 3.69 -5.83 21.90
CA VAL A 138 4.51 -6.89 21.27
C VAL A 138 5.99 -6.50 21.28
N LEU A 139 6.32 -5.27 20.91
CA LEU A 139 7.71 -4.80 20.89
C LEU A 139 8.31 -4.63 22.29
N ASP A 140 7.56 -4.07 23.24
CA ASP A 140 7.97 -3.92 24.64
C ASP A 140 8.29 -5.27 25.28
N SER A 141 7.51 -6.32 24.96
CA SER A 141 7.76 -7.67 25.48
C SER A 141 9.12 -8.25 25.07
N ALA A 142 9.69 -7.78 23.95
CA ALA A 142 11.01 -8.16 23.45
C ALA A 142 12.15 -7.26 23.95
N GLY A 143 11.85 -6.32 24.87
CA GLY A 143 12.82 -5.38 25.44
C GLY A 143 13.15 -4.19 24.54
N LEU A 144 12.32 -3.90 23.53
CA LEU A 144 12.53 -2.76 22.64
C LEU A 144 11.99 -1.48 23.29
N PRO A 145 12.76 -0.37 23.35
CA PRO A 145 12.35 0.85 24.06
C PRO A 145 11.34 1.69 23.24
N VAL A 146 10.16 1.17 22.93
CA VAL A 146 9.20 1.83 22.02
C VAL A 146 8.56 3.08 22.62
N ALA A 147 8.54 3.20 23.95
CA ALA A 147 8.13 4.44 24.61
C ALA A 147 9.03 5.63 24.26
N ALA A 148 10.30 5.36 23.90
CA ALA A 148 11.27 6.35 23.46
C ALA A 148 11.42 6.40 21.93
N ALA A 149 10.46 5.84 21.17
CA ALA A 149 10.50 5.87 19.72
C ALA A 149 10.51 7.31 19.20
N ARG A 150 11.53 7.64 18.40
CA ARG A 150 11.61 8.92 17.69
C ARG A 150 10.79 8.88 16.41
N THR A 151 10.33 10.03 15.93
CA THR A 151 9.75 10.11 14.58
C THR A 151 10.77 9.63 13.55
N GLU A 152 10.35 8.71 12.69
CA GLU A 152 11.15 8.22 11.59
C GLU A 152 11.37 9.34 10.57
N LYS A 153 12.62 9.48 10.15
CA LYS A 153 13.01 10.37 9.07
C LYS A 153 13.82 9.52 8.09
N PRO A 154 13.24 9.09 6.95
CA PRO A 154 13.99 8.38 5.93
C PRO A 154 15.23 9.19 5.56
N ALA A 155 16.40 8.55 5.63
CA ALA A 155 17.63 9.21 5.24
C ALA A 155 17.62 9.40 3.73
N VAL A 156 17.77 10.63 3.26
CA VAL A 156 17.91 10.91 1.82
C VAL A 156 19.10 10.13 1.29
N ALA A 157 18.93 9.50 0.13
CA ALA A 157 20.00 8.76 -0.51
C ALA A 157 21.22 9.65 -0.74
N ALA A 158 22.42 9.06 -0.70
CA ALA A 158 23.62 9.77 -1.11
C ALA A 158 23.46 10.27 -2.55
N ALA A 159 23.97 11.46 -2.86
CA ALA A 159 23.83 12.07 -4.19
C ALA A 159 24.32 11.17 -5.33
N ALA A 160 25.33 10.33 -5.08
CA ALA A 160 25.85 9.34 -6.03
C ALA A 160 24.85 8.23 -6.41
N LEU A 161 23.82 8.01 -5.58
CA LEU A 161 22.75 7.03 -5.81
C LEU A 161 21.48 7.66 -6.38
N THR A 162 21.47 8.98 -6.60
CA THR A 162 20.33 9.66 -7.20
C THR A 162 20.20 9.31 -8.68
N VAL A 163 18.98 9.01 -9.11
CA VAL A 163 18.63 8.82 -10.53
C VAL A 163 17.95 10.09 -11.08
N PRO A 164 18.13 10.41 -12.37
CA PRO A 164 17.50 11.59 -12.96
C PRO A 164 15.99 11.43 -13.07
N ALA A 165 15.24 12.53 -13.15
CA ALA A 165 13.77 12.52 -13.24
C ALA A 165 13.22 11.68 -14.42
N VAL A 166 13.98 11.60 -15.52
CA VAL A 166 13.68 10.75 -16.68
C VAL A 166 13.66 9.25 -16.35
N ALA A 167 14.11 8.84 -15.16
CA ALA A 167 13.90 7.49 -14.64
C ALA A 167 12.42 7.14 -14.48
N THR A 168 11.53 8.15 -14.43
CA THR A 168 10.06 7.98 -14.42
C THR A 168 9.39 8.31 -15.75
N THR A 169 10.16 8.31 -16.84
CA THR A 169 9.70 8.56 -18.21
C THR A 169 9.86 7.29 -19.04
N HIS A 170 8.76 6.80 -19.61
CA HIS A 170 8.75 5.60 -20.44
C HIS A 170 7.53 5.56 -21.35
N GLN A 171 7.72 5.06 -22.57
CA GLN A 171 6.66 4.66 -23.48
C GLN A 171 6.87 3.19 -23.82
N GLY A 172 5.85 2.35 -23.57
CA GLY A 172 5.96 0.91 -23.73
C GLY A 172 5.46 0.12 -22.53
N LYS A 173 5.77 -1.18 -22.52
CA LYS A 173 5.27 -2.10 -21.50
C LYS A 173 6.02 -1.95 -20.19
N GLY A 174 5.25 -1.87 -19.11
CA GLY A 174 5.72 -2.04 -17.75
C GLY A 174 4.90 -3.08 -17.01
N PHE A 175 5.32 -3.38 -15.78
CA PHE A 175 4.55 -4.19 -14.86
C PHE A 175 4.74 -3.67 -13.45
N ASP A 176 3.85 -3.99 -12.53
CA ASP A 176 4.09 -3.80 -11.11
C ASP A 176 4.01 -5.14 -10.38
N ALA A 177 4.70 -5.22 -9.26
CA ALA A 177 4.76 -6.41 -8.42
C ALA A 177 4.83 -5.98 -6.95
N CYS A 178 4.20 -6.76 -6.08
CA CYS A 178 4.04 -6.39 -4.68
C CYS A 178 5.38 -6.17 -3.95
N THR A 179 6.46 -6.85 -4.37
CA THR A 179 7.82 -6.65 -3.86
C THR A 179 8.78 -6.32 -4.98
N ALA A 180 9.75 -5.44 -4.72
CA ALA A 180 10.86 -5.21 -5.65
C ALA A 180 11.62 -6.52 -5.91
N PRO A 181 11.69 -7.02 -7.16
CA PRO A 181 12.34 -8.28 -7.46
C PRO A 181 13.86 -8.25 -7.21
N GLY A 182 14.45 -9.41 -6.87
CA GLY A 182 15.90 -9.55 -6.74
C GLY A 182 16.65 -9.32 -8.06
N GLN A 183 17.97 -9.05 -7.97
CA GLN A 183 18.80 -8.68 -9.13
C GLN A 183 18.76 -9.73 -10.25
N THR A 184 18.87 -11.02 -9.91
CA THR A 184 18.82 -12.11 -10.89
C THR A 184 17.49 -12.12 -11.65
N SER A 185 16.37 -11.89 -10.95
CA SER A 185 15.05 -11.79 -11.56
C SER A 185 14.97 -10.58 -12.49
N MET A 186 15.43 -9.41 -12.04
CA MET A 186 15.43 -8.19 -12.86
C MET A 186 16.28 -8.34 -14.13
N SER A 187 17.49 -8.89 -14.04
CA SER A 187 18.36 -9.12 -15.21
C SER A 187 17.74 -10.13 -16.19
N THR A 188 17.12 -11.18 -15.67
CA THR A 188 16.47 -12.21 -16.49
C THR A 188 15.26 -11.64 -17.22
N TRP A 189 14.39 -10.92 -16.50
CA TRP A 189 13.21 -10.29 -17.09
C TRP A 189 13.58 -9.19 -18.08
N ARG A 190 14.65 -8.42 -17.82
CA ARG A 190 15.10 -7.38 -18.76
C ARG A 190 15.53 -7.94 -20.11
N SER A 191 16.09 -9.15 -20.12
CA SER A 191 16.57 -9.80 -21.35
C SER A 191 15.53 -10.68 -22.04
N ALA A 192 14.58 -11.24 -21.28
CA ALA A 192 13.63 -12.23 -21.80
C ALA A 192 12.19 -11.71 -21.97
N SER A 193 11.78 -10.66 -21.26
CA SER A 193 10.40 -10.12 -21.29
C SER A 193 10.31 -8.87 -22.18
N PRO A 194 9.09 -8.46 -22.60
CA PRO A 194 8.91 -7.22 -23.35
C PRO A 194 8.89 -5.97 -22.45
N TYR A 195 9.11 -6.12 -21.14
CA TYR A 195 8.99 -5.03 -20.18
C TYR A 195 10.28 -4.20 -20.06
N ALA A 196 10.10 -2.89 -19.89
CA ALA A 196 11.18 -1.93 -19.64
C ALA A 196 10.87 -0.95 -18.49
N ALA A 197 9.68 -1.02 -17.90
CA ALA A 197 9.31 -0.27 -16.72
C ALA A 197 8.77 -1.17 -15.60
N ILE A 198 9.01 -0.78 -14.35
CA ILE A 198 8.50 -1.46 -13.16
C ILE A 198 7.86 -0.50 -12.15
N GLY A 199 6.68 -0.85 -11.66
CA GLY A 199 6.01 -0.17 -10.55
C GLY A 199 6.62 -0.59 -9.22
N ILE A 200 6.95 0.38 -8.38
CA ILE A 200 7.59 0.14 -7.08
C ILE A 200 6.77 0.79 -5.97
N TYR A 201 6.38 0.02 -4.97
CA TYR A 201 5.58 0.54 -3.85
C TYR A 201 6.48 1.17 -2.79
N ILE A 202 6.60 2.50 -2.82
CA ILE A 202 7.59 3.23 -2.02
C ILE A 202 7.14 3.51 -0.59
N GLY A 203 5.84 3.50 -0.31
CA GLY A 203 5.28 3.83 0.99
C GLY A 203 3.76 3.77 1.00
N GLY A 204 3.19 4.16 2.14
CA GLY A 204 1.76 4.33 2.34
C GLY A 204 1.21 3.39 3.40
N VAL A 205 0.32 3.94 4.24
CA VAL A 205 -0.35 3.22 5.34
C VAL A 205 -0.97 1.88 4.92
N ASN A 206 -1.38 1.75 3.66
CA ASN A 206 -2.01 0.55 3.11
C ASN A 206 -1.06 -0.28 2.22
N ARG A 207 0.25 0.00 2.21
CA ARG A 207 1.26 -0.83 1.53
C ARG A 207 1.43 -2.14 2.28
N ALA A 208 1.00 -3.24 1.67
CA ALA A 208 0.94 -4.54 2.32
C ALA A 208 2.27 -5.31 2.30
N CYS A 209 2.97 -5.39 1.18
CA CYS A 209 4.19 -6.19 1.09
C CYS A 209 5.42 -5.45 1.63
N SER A 210 6.33 -6.20 2.25
CA SER A 210 7.64 -5.68 2.61
C SER A 210 8.48 -5.37 1.36
N GLN A 211 9.35 -4.38 1.44
CA GLN A 211 10.15 -3.91 0.31
C GLN A 211 11.65 -4.14 0.55
N GLU A 212 12.04 -5.39 0.82
CA GLU A 212 13.42 -5.68 1.28
C GLU A 212 14.51 -5.30 0.29
N LYS A 213 14.26 -5.51 -1.00
CA LYS A 213 15.23 -5.22 -2.05
C LYS A 213 15.19 -3.77 -2.51
N LEU A 214 14.10 -3.04 -2.21
CA LEU A 214 13.91 -1.67 -2.68
C LEU A 214 14.79 -0.70 -1.88
N THR A 215 15.95 -0.39 -2.45
CA THR A 215 16.94 0.51 -1.87
C THR A 215 17.41 1.49 -2.94
N ALA A 216 18.05 2.60 -2.55
CA ALA A 216 18.65 3.52 -3.52
C ALA A 216 19.67 2.84 -4.44
N GLN A 217 20.44 1.88 -3.91
CA GLN A 217 21.37 1.08 -4.71
C GLN A 217 20.62 0.22 -5.74
N TRP A 218 19.52 -0.41 -5.35
CA TRP A 218 18.70 -1.21 -6.27
C TRP A 218 18.10 -0.34 -7.38
N VAL A 219 17.55 0.84 -7.03
CA VAL A 219 16.98 1.79 -8.00
C VAL A 219 18.04 2.25 -8.99
N GLN A 220 19.21 2.69 -8.50
CA GLN A 220 20.33 3.09 -9.36
C GLN A 220 20.78 1.93 -10.28
N THR A 221 20.90 0.73 -9.74
CA THR A 221 21.34 -0.46 -10.49
C THR A 221 20.33 -0.82 -11.60
N GLN A 222 19.03 -0.82 -11.29
CA GLN A 222 18.01 -1.13 -12.30
C GLN A 222 17.90 -0.01 -13.35
N TYR A 223 18.03 1.26 -12.95
CA TYR A 223 18.07 2.38 -13.88
C TYR A 223 19.23 2.22 -14.88
N ALA A 224 20.43 1.90 -14.40
CA ALA A 224 21.60 1.65 -15.23
C ALA A 224 21.43 0.43 -16.16
N ALA A 225 20.64 -0.57 -15.73
CA ALA A 225 20.26 -1.73 -16.56
C ALA A 225 19.13 -1.41 -17.58
N GLY A 226 18.70 -0.15 -17.66
CA GLY A 226 17.71 0.33 -18.62
C GLY A 226 16.26 0.21 -18.17
N TRP A 227 16.00 -0.08 -16.90
CA TRP A 227 14.65 -0.01 -16.34
C TRP A 227 14.20 1.45 -16.13
N ARG A 228 12.90 1.65 -16.16
CA ARG A 228 12.19 2.87 -15.72
C ARG A 228 11.22 2.52 -14.59
N PHE A 229 10.81 3.52 -13.83
CA PHE A 229 9.99 3.31 -12.64
C PHE A 229 8.70 4.13 -12.67
N PHE A 230 7.65 3.59 -12.08
CA PHE A 230 6.47 4.37 -11.70
C PHE A 230 6.21 4.13 -10.20
N PRO A 231 6.71 5.02 -9.33
CA PRO A 231 6.57 4.88 -7.88
C PRO A 231 5.12 4.98 -7.40
N LEU A 232 4.63 3.93 -6.76
CA LEU A 232 3.29 3.82 -6.20
C LEU A 232 3.32 4.08 -4.69
N TYR A 233 2.39 4.88 -4.19
CA TYR A 233 2.19 5.18 -2.78
C TYR A 233 0.77 4.82 -2.35
N VAL A 234 0.64 3.81 -1.47
CA VAL A 234 -0.67 3.25 -1.09
C VAL A 234 -1.21 3.99 0.13
N GLY A 235 -1.75 5.18 -0.12
CA GLY A 235 -2.30 6.07 0.89
C GLY A 235 -3.59 5.56 1.55
N PRO A 236 -4.19 6.36 2.46
CA PRO A 236 -5.53 6.10 2.96
C PRO A 236 -6.53 5.94 1.83
N GLN A 237 -7.50 5.03 2.00
CA GLN A 237 -8.49 4.69 0.97
C GLN A 237 -9.82 5.35 1.26
N SER A 238 -10.68 5.49 0.25
CA SER A 238 -11.99 6.10 0.45
C SER A 238 -12.87 5.29 1.41
N SER A 239 -13.83 5.96 2.05
CA SER A 239 -14.83 5.34 2.94
C SER A 239 -15.60 4.16 2.32
N THR A 240 -15.79 4.16 0.99
CA THR A 240 -16.45 3.09 0.22
C THR A 240 -15.49 2.26 -0.64
N SER A 241 -14.20 2.25 -0.29
CA SER A 241 -13.18 1.50 -1.03
C SER A 241 -13.46 -0.01 -1.03
N SER A 242 -13.12 -0.69 -2.12
CA SER A 242 -13.13 -2.14 -2.25
C SER A 242 -12.18 -2.84 -1.27
N CYS A 243 -11.23 -2.12 -0.67
CA CYS A 243 -10.38 -2.64 0.41
C CYS A 243 -11.15 -2.80 1.75
N GLY A 244 -12.30 -2.13 1.90
CA GLY A 244 -13.13 -2.21 3.10
C GLY A 244 -12.35 -1.90 4.38
N SER A 245 -12.65 -2.63 5.45
CA SER A 245 -12.04 -2.43 6.77
C SER A 245 -10.56 -2.86 6.87
N ALA A 246 -9.99 -3.45 5.81
CA ALA A 246 -8.57 -3.82 5.79
C ALA A 246 -7.66 -2.60 5.54
N CYS A 247 -8.21 -1.50 5.03
CA CYS A 247 -7.48 -0.27 4.77
C CYS A 247 -7.80 0.82 5.78
N ALA A 248 -6.77 1.62 6.09
CA ALA A 248 -6.96 2.89 6.78
C ALA A 248 -7.77 3.84 5.86
N PRO A 249 -8.88 4.43 6.35
CA PRO A 249 -9.73 5.29 5.56
C PRO A 249 -9.22 6.74 5.50
N ILE A 250 -9.64 7.47 4.47
CA ILE A 250 -9.59 8.93 4.45
C ILE A 250 -10.64 9.43 5.44
N THR A 251 -10.18 10.15 6.48
CA THR A 251 -11.02 10.75 7.52
C THR A 251 -10.88 12.26 7.59
N ASP A 252 -9.77 12.79 7.10
CA ASP A 252 -9.48 14.21 7.04
C ASP A 252 -8.71 14.52 5.74
N PRO A 253 -9.44 14.74 4.62
CA PRO A 253 -8.89 14.66 3.28
C PRO A 253 -7.66 15.56 3.04
N ALA A 254 -7.75 16.85 3.36
CA ALA A 254 -6.68 17.78 3.01
C ALA A 254 -5.40 17.58 3.85
N PRO A 255 -5.47 17.46 5.20
CA PRO A 255 -4.31 17.12 6.02
C PRO A 255 -3.70 15.76 5.68
N GLN A 256 -4.52 14.72 5.46
CA GLN A 256 -4.01 13.40 5.08
C GLN A 256 -3.36 13.43 3.69
N GLY A 257 -3.91 14.18 2.73
CA GLY A 257 -3.33 14.34 1.40
C GLY A 257 -1.95 15.00 1.46
N ARG A 258 -1.79 16.07 2.27
CA ARG A 258 -0.50 16.72 2.48
C ARG A 258 0.51 15.80 3.18
N ALA A 259 0.10 15.12 4.26
CA ALA A 259 0.96 14.23 5.02
C ALA A 259 1.43 13.02 4.17
N ALA A 260 0.53 12.47 3.36
CA ALA A 260 0.87 11.40 2.42
C ALA A 260 1.89 11.88 1.38
N ALA A 261 1.72 13.08 0.80
CA ALA A 261 2.67 13.62 -0.18
C ALA A 261 4.05 13.89 0.44
N GLU A 262 4.11 14.36 1.69
CA GLU A 262 5.36 14.54 2.42
C GLU A 262 6.07 13.22 2.70
N ASP A 263 5.34 12.19 3.16
CA ASP A 263 5.91 10.86 3.36
C ASP A 263 6.40 10.29 2.03
N ALA A 264 5.59 10.34 0.98
CA ALA A 264 5.94 9.83 -0.33
C ALA A 264 7.20 10.50 -0.91
N ALA A 265 7.32 11.83 -0.78
CA ALA A 265 8.52 12.56 -1.18
C ALA A 265 9.76 12.18 -0.36
N ALA A 266 9.60 11.92 0.94
CA ALA A 266 10.70 11.45 1.80
C ALA A 266 11.13 10.02 1.44
N GLN A 267 10.18 9.12 1.19
CA GLN A 267 10.45 7.74 0.75
C GLN A 267 11.12 7.73 -0.63
N ALA A 268 10.63 8.53 -1.59
CA ALA A 268 11.25 8.69 -2.91
C ALA A 268 12.69 9.20 -2.79
N GLY A 269 12.92 10.24 -1.98
CA GLY A 269 14.26 10.79 -1.73
C GLY A 269 15.22 9.76 -1.10
N ALA A 270 14.73 8.91 -0.19
CA ALA A 270 15.52 7.83 0.40
C ALA A 270 15.89 6.73 -0.61
N LEU A 271 15.14 6.61 -1.71
CA LEU A 271 15.41 5.70 -2.84
C LEU A 271 16.22 6.35 -3.96
N GLY A 272 16.65 7.61 -3.80
CA GLY A 272 17.39 8.34 -4.84
C GLY A 272 16.50 8.87 -5.98
N LEU A 273 15.18 8.82 -5.83
CA LEU A 273 14.23 9.43 -6.75
C LEU A 273 14.03 10.89 -6.33
N GLY A 274 14.75 11.79 -6.99
CA GLY A 274 14.76 13.21 -6.66
C GLY A 274 13.58 14.01 -7.22
N LYS A 275 13.66 15.33 -7.09
CA LYS A 275 12.71 16.29 -7.67
C LYS A 275 12.45 16.03 -9.16
N GLY A 276 11.22 16.29 -9.60
CA GLY A 276 10.73 16.00 -10.96
C GLY A 276 10.22 14.58 -11.17
N THR A 277 10.51 13.65 -10.24
CA THR A 277 9.91 12.29 -10.22
C THR A 277 8.39 12.39 -10.13
N VAL A 278 7.67 11.60 -10.93
CA VAL A 278 6.23 11.39 -10.78
C VAL A 278 5.97 10.36 -9.68
N ILE A 279 5.13 10.69 -8.70
CA ILE A 279 4.73 9.77 -7.63
C ILE A 279 3.21 9.56 -7.68
N TYR A 280 2.79 8.31 -7.80
CA TYR A 280 1.40 7.94 -8.00
C TYR A 280 0.74 7.61 -6.66
N ASN A 281 -0.30 8.35 -6.30
CA ASN A 281 -1.18 7.95 -5.21
C ASN A 281 -2.06 6.79 -5.66
N ASP A 282 -2.04 5.69 -4.93
CA ASP A 282 -2.81 4.48 -5.23
C ASP A 282 -4.15 4.51 -4.48
N LEU A 283 -5.24 4.71 -5.24
CA LEU A 283 -6.62 4.67 -4.77
C LEU A 283 -7.34 3.48 -5.43
N GLU A 284 -7.65 2.48 -4.61
CA GLU A 284 -8.42 1.31 -5.00
C GLU A 284 -9.82 1.71 -5.49
N ALA A 285 -10.48 0.79 -6.21
CA ALA A 285 -11.85 1.02 -6.67
C ALA A 285 -12.78 1.37 -5.50
N TYR A 286 -13.74 2.25 -5.74
CA TYR A 286 -14.69 2.69 -4.72
C TYR A 286 -16.05 3.01 -5.31
N ASP A 287 -17.09 2.88 -4.49
CA ASP A 287 -18.43 3.32 -4.89
C ASP A 287 -18.51 4.84 -4.87
N ARG A 288 -18.80 5.41 -6.04
CA ARG A 288 -18.93 6.85 -6.20
C ARG A 288 -20.21 7.36 -5.53
N GLY A 289 -20.13 8.53 -4.94
CA GLY A 289 -21.23 9.28 -4.35
C GLY A 289 -20.80 10.71 -4.07
N ALA A 290 -21.72 11.64 -3.81
CA ALA A 290 -21.35 13.05 -3.61
C ALA A 290 -20.30 13.22 -2.50
N ASP A 291 -20.52 12.56 -1.35
CA ASP A 291 -19.62 12.63 -0.20
C ASP A 291 -18.27 11.95 -0.48
N THR A 292 -18.27 10.71 -0.98
CA THR A 292 -17.04 9.98 -1.36
C THR A 292 -16.25 10.72 -2.43
N THR A 293 -16.91 11.33 -3.41
CA THR A 293 -16.25 12.13 -4.45
C THR A 293 -15.57 13.35 -3.85
N ALA A 294 -16.25 14.06 -2.93
CA ALA A 294 -15.68 15.22 -2.26
C ALA A 294 -14.48 14.83 -1.36
N GLU A 295 -14.61 13.70 -0.65
CA GLU A 295 -13.55 13.10 0.18
C GLU A 295 -12.31 12.78 -0.65
N VAL A 296 -12.45 11.98 -1.72
CA VAL A 296 -11.34 11.55 -2.59
C VAL A 296 -10.71 12.74 -3.33
N LEU A 297 -11.51 13.60 -3.94
CA LEU A 297 -10.96 14.75 -4.69
C LEU A 297 -10.34 15.79 -3.76
N GLY A 298 -10.86 15.98 -2.55
CA GLY A 298 -10.25 16.84 -1.52
C GLY A 298 -8.88 16.32 -1.10
N TYR A 299 -8.76 15.01 -0.88
CA TYR A 299 -7.51 14.34 -0.56
C TYR A 299 -6.50 14.44 -1.70
N LEU A 300 -6.90 14.07 -2.93
CA LEU A 300 -6.00 14.03 -4.07
C LEU A 300 -5.56 15.42 -4.53
N LYS A 301 -6.41 16.44 -4.38
CA LYS A 301 -6.05 17.85 -4.61
C LYS A 301 -4.95 18.29 -3.65
N ALA A 302 -5.07 17.97 -2.36
CA ALA A 302 -4.08 18.32 -1.35
C ALA A 302 -2.75 17.56 -1.55
N TRP A 303 -2.83 16.27 -1.89
CA TRP A 303 -1.68 15.46 -2.32
C TRP A 303 -0.95 16.11 -3.50
N THR A 304 -1.68 16.44 -4.56
CA THR A 304 -1.10 17.02 -5.79
C THR A 304 -0.43 18.34 -5.53
N GLY A 305 -1.12 19.27 -4.86
CA GLY A 305 -0.55 20.58 -4.51
C GLY A 305 0.69 20.45 -3.63
N ARG A 306 0.70 19.51 -2.68
CA ARG A 306 1.86 19.31 -1.81
C ARG A 306 3.06 18.71 -2.53
N LEU A 307 2.86 17.74 -3.44
CA LEU A 307 3.96 17.23 -4.26
C LEU A 307 4.58 18.35 -5.12
N HIS A 308 3.75 19.21 -5.72
CA HIS A 308 4.23 20.37 -6.48
C HIS A 308 5.06 21.33 -5.61
N GLU A 309 4.59 21.66 -4.40
CA GLU A 309 5.35 22.47 -3.42
C GLU A 309 6.71 21.84 -3.07
N LEU A 310 6.79 20.50 -3.03
CA LEU A 310 8.01 19.74 -2.73
C LEU A 310 8.92 19.54 -3.96
N GLY A 311 8.49 19.98 -5.15
CA GLY A 311 9.22 19.85 -6.41
C GLY A 311 9.11 18.48 -7.08
N TYR A 312 8.09 17.70 -6.74
CA TYR A 312 7.73 16.44 -7.38
C TYR A 312 6.53 16.63 -8.32
N ARG A 313 6.32 15.66 -9.21
CA ARG A 313 5.11 15.57 -10.04
C ARG A 313 4.10 14.62 -9.40
N SER A 314 2.82 14.92 -9.53
CA SER A 314 1.73 14.13 -9.01
C SER A 314 1.22 13.13 -10.05
N GLY A 315 1.13 11.86 -9.68
CA GLY A 315 0.36 10.85 -10.38
C GLY A 315 -0.82 10.38 -9.52
N ALA A 316 -1.83 9.79 -10.15
CA ALA A 316 -2.88 9.07 -9.43
C ALA A 316 -3.21 7.75 -10.13
N TYR A 317 -3.30 6.67 -9.37
CA TYR A 317 -3.81 5.39 -9.80
C TYR A 317 -5.25 5.20 -9.34
N GLY A 318 -6.10 4.65 -10.22
CA GLY A 318 -7.44 4.19 -9.84
C GLY A 318 -8.29 3.69 -10.99
N SER A 319 -9.45 3.11 -10.64
CA SER A 319 -10.37 2.51 -11.61
C SER A 319 -11.01 3.53 -12.55
N VAL A 320 -11.21 3.12 -13.82
CA VAL A 320 -12.04 3.82 -14.81
C VAL A 320 -13.48 4.05 -14.33
N SER A 321 -14.00 3.21 -13.43
CA SER A 321 -15.37 3.30 -12.89
C SER A 321 -15.49 4.23 -11.68
N SER A 322 -14.38 4.61 -11.04
CA SER A 322 -14.35 5.45 -9.83
C SER A 322 -13.51 6.71 -10.03
N LEU A 323 -12.22 6.68 -9.66
CA LEU A 323 -11.33 7.84 -9.64
C LEU A 323 -11.28 8.56 -10.99
N VAL A 324 -11.09 7.82 -12.08
CA VAL A 324 -11.00 8.42 -13.42
C VAL A 324 -12.30 9.14 -13.75
N ALA A 325 -13.45 8.51 -13.48
CA ALA A 325 -14.75 9.10 -13.77
C ALA A 325 -15.02 10.37 -12.92
N ASP A 326 -14.54 10.40 -11.67
CA ASP A 326 -14.63 11.59 -10.81
C ASP A 326 -13.72 12.72 -11.26
N LEU A 327 -12.46 12.41 -11.62
CA LEU A 327 -11.51 13.40 -12.13
C LEU A 327 -12.00 13.99 -13.46
N VAL A 328 -12.51 13.17 -14.37
CA VAL A 328 -13.06 13.63 -15.66
C VAL A 328 -14.28 14.53 -15.43
N ALA A 329 -15.22 14.12 -14.58
CA ALA A 329 -16.42 14.92 -14.29
C ALA A 329 -16.12 16.24 -13.56
N ASN A 330 -14.96 16.35 -12.90
CA ASN A 330 -14.57 17.51 -12.11
C ASN A 330 -13.28 18.19 -12.62
N ALA A 331 -12.87 17.94 -13.86
CA ALA A 331 -11.61 18.41 -14.41
C ALA A 331 -11.42 19.93 -14.35
N THR A 332 -12.51 20.70 -14.35
CA THR A 332 -12.48 22.17 -14.23
C THR A 332 -12.65 22.68 -12.80
N LYS A 333 -12.88 21.78 -11.83
CA LYS A 333 -13.20 22.11 -10.42
C LYS A 333 -12.12 21.66 -9.43
N THR A 334 -11.23 20.76 -9.84
CA THR A 334 -10.14 20.26 -9.01
C THR A 334 -8.80 20.39 -9.71
N THR A 335 -7.72 20.32 -8.94
CA THR A 335 -6.37 20.19 -9.48
C THR A 335 -6.20 18.74 -9.90
N LEU A 336 -6.02 18.50 -11.21
CA LEU A 336 -5.74 17.17 -11.73
C LEU A 336 -4.30 16.74 -11.40
N PRO A 337 -4.03 15.44 -11.18
CA PRO A 337 -2.66 14.92 -11.19
C PRO A 337 -2.01 15.16 -12.56
N ASP A 338 -0.69 15.25 -12.60
CA ASP A 338 0.08 15.45 -13.83
C ASP A 338 0.08 14.21 -14.73
N VAL A 339 -0.11 13.01 -14.16
CA VAL A 339 -0.17 11.74 -14.87
C VAL A 339 -1.30 10.88 -14.30
N ILE A 340 -2.09 10.25 -15.17
CA ILE A 340 -3.14 9.30 -14.76
C ILE A 340 -2.69 7.86 -15.01
N HIS A 341 -2.78 7.02 -14.00
CA HIS A 341 -2.59 5.57 -14.09
C HIS A 341 -3.94 4.88 -13.91
N PHE A 342 -4.65 4.60 -15.00
CA PHE A 342 -5.99 4.06 -14.91
C PHE A 342 -6.01 2.54 -14.94
N ALA A 343 -6.86 1.92 -14.12
CA ALA A 343 -7.13 0.49 -14.17
C ALA A 343 -8.38 0.21 -15.01
N ARG A 344 -8.21 -0.61 -16.05
CA ARG A 344 -9.28 -1.31 -16.75
C ARG A 344 -8.74 -2.65 -17.21
N TRP A 345 -9.15 -3.74 -16.58
CA TRP A 345 -8.65 -5.06 -16.98
C TRP A 345 -9.40 -5.61 -18.18
N ASN A 346 -9.02 -5.15 -19.37
CA ASN A 346 -9.54 -5.58 -20.66
C ASN A 346 -8.51 -6.36 -21.49
N ASP A 347 -7.32 -6.60 -20.94
CA ASP A 347 -6.18 -7.22 -21.61
C ASP A 347 -5.66 -6.46 -22.86
N GLU A 348 -6.06 -5.19 -23.06
CA GLU A 348 -5.65 -4.33 -24.19
C GLU A 348 -4.50 -3.40 -23.79
N ASP A 349 -3.34 -3.53 -24.43
CA ASP A 349 -2.11 -2.80 -24.13
C ASP A 349 -2.03 -1.40 -24.77
N THR A 350 -3.09 -0.61 -24.61
CA THR A 350 -3.20 0.77 -25.09
C THR A 350 -3.48 1.76 -23.96
N THR A 351 -2.99 2.99 -24.07
CA THR A 351 -3.31 4.09 -23.13
C THR A 351 -4.55 4.91 -23.56
N ALA A 352 -5.20 4.52 -24.67
CA ALA A 352 -6.46 5.07 -25.10
C ALA A 352 -7.64 4.38 -24.40
N ASP A 353 -8.57 5.16 -23.86
CA ASP A 353 -9.76 4.65 -23.20
C ASP A 353 -10.97 5.56 -23.51
N PRO A 354 -12.14 5.02 -23.88
CA PRO A 354 -13.34 5.82 -24.13
C PRO A 354 -13.79 6.69 -22.94
N THR A 355 -13.46 6.30 -21.70
CA THR A 355 -13.78 7.07 -20.49
C THR A 355 -12.78 8.18 -20.20
N LEU A 356 -11.64 8.23 -20.90
CA LEU A 356 -10.63 9.28 -20.81
C LEU A 356 -10.72 10.20 -22.04
N PRO A 357 -11.32 11.39 -21.90
CA PRO A 357 -11.39 12.36 -22.99
C PRO A 357 -10.03 12.61 -23.62
N ALA A 358 -9.97 12.68 -24.95
CA ALA A 358 -8.72 12.82 -25.70
C ALA A 358 -7.90 14.05 -25.31
N ALA A 359 -8.53 15.11 -24.79
CA ALA A 359 -7.85 16.33 -24.37
C ALA A 359 -7.17 16.23 -22.99
N LEU A 360 -7.65 15.36 -22.09
CA LEU A 360 -7.09 15.23 -20.74
C LEU A 360 -5.90 14.28 -20.74
N TRP A 361 -4.81 14.64 -20.07
CA TRP A 361 -3.57 13.84 -20.05
C TRP A 361 -3.10 13.45 -21.47
N SER A 362 -3.14 14.40 -22.40
CA SER A 362 -2.89 14.17 -23.83
C SER A 362 -1.41 14.30 -24.23
N ASP A 363 -0.58 14.83 -23.32
CA ASP A 363 0.84 15.13 -23.57
C ASP A 363 1.75 14.05 -22.98
N HIS A 364 1.54 12.78 -23.34
CA HIS A 364 2.24 11.63 -22.77
C HIS A 364 2.14 11.59 -21.24
N GLN A 365 0.90 11.46 -20.75
CA GLN A 365 0.56 11.55 -19.33
C GLN A 365 -0.35 10.39 -18.87
N ARG A 366 -0.22 9.21 -19.48
CA ARG A 366 -1.11 8.08 -19.21
C ARG A 366 -0.36 6.77 -18.95
N ILE A 367 -0.83 6.02 -17.97
CA ILE A 367 -0.49 4.61 -17.76
C ILE A 367 -1.81 3.83 -17.70
N HIS A 368 -1.86 2.68 -18.33
CA HIS A 368 -2.99 1.77 -18.29
C HIS A 368 -2.58 0.46 -17.62
N GLN A 369 -3.16 0.14 -16.47
CA GLN A 369 -3.11 -1.21 -15.91
C GLN A 369 -4.19 -2.06 -16.61
N TYR A 370 -3.79 -2.81 -17.64
CA TYR A 370 -4.70 -3.52 -18.53
C TYR A 370 -4.98 -4.96 -18.10
N ALA A 371 -4.22 -5.48 -17.14
CA ALA A 371 -4.46 -6.80 -16.54
C ALA A 371 -3.83 -6.85 -15.15
N GLY A 372 -4.43 -7.58 -14.21
CA GLY A 372 -3.79 -7.83 -12.93
C GLY A 372 -3.84 -9.28 -12.47
N ASN A 373 -3.03 -9.57 -11.46
CA ASN A 373 -2.79 -10.87 -10.83
C ASN A 373 -2.41 -11.95 -11.86
N ARG A 374 -1.43 -11.65 -12.70
CA ARG A 374 -0.90 -12.55 -13.73
C ARG A 374 0.41 -13.17 -13.26
N LYS A 375 0.44 -14.50 -13.10
CA LYS A 375 1.71 -15.24 -12.98
C LYS A 375 2.35 -15.35 -14.35
N GLU A 376 3.49 -14.70 -14.54
CA GLU A 376 4.25 -14.72 -15.78
C GLU A 376 5.62 -15.33 -15.58
N THR A 377 6.12 -16.02 -16.60
CA THR A 377 7.44 -16.63 -16.59
C THR A 377 8.25 -16.16 -17.78
N TRP A 378 9.36 -15.48 -17.52
CA TRP A 378 10.29 -14.99 -18.53
C TRP A 378 11.69 -15.48 -18.18
N GLY A 379 12.38 -16.10 -19.14
CA GLY A 379 13.72 -16.67 -18.92
C GLY A 379 13.79 -17.68 -17.76
N GLY A 380 12.69 -18.39 -17.48
CA GLY A 380 12.60 -19.35 -16.37
C GLY A 380 12.36 -18.75 -14.99
N VAL A 381 12.14 -17.43 -14.88
CA VAL A 381 11.79 -16.76 -13.61
C VAL A 381 10.33 -16.38 -13.62
N THR A 382 9.58 -16.88 -12.64
CA THR A 382 8.16 -16.56 -12.44
C THR A 382 7.98 -15.39 -11.47
N ILE A 383 7.16 -14.40 -11.83
CA ILE A 383 6.72 -13.30 -10.95
C ILE A 383 5.20 -13.13 -11.13
N ASN A 384 4.49 -12.86 -10.04
CA ASN A 384 3.10 -12.44 -10.10
C ASN A 384 3.03 -10.92 -10.28
N VAL A 385 2.42 -10.46 -11.36
CA VAL A 385 2.47 -9.06 -11.81
C VAL A 385 1.10 -8.54 -12.20
N ASP A 386 0.95 -7.21 -12.14
CA ASP A 386 -0.04 -6.49 -12.92
C ASP A 386 0.64 -5.88 -14.15
N ARG A 387 -0.01 -5.99 -15.31
CA ARG A 387 0.53 -5.56 -16.60
C ARG A 387 0.12 -4.13 -16.89
N ASN A 388 1.10 -3.32 -17.31
CA ASN A 388 0.91 -1.91 -17.58
C ASN A 388 1.40 -1.52 -18.98
N GLN A 389 0.67 -0.63 -19.63
CA GLN A 389 1.14 0.10 -20.81
C GLN A 389 1.36 1.56 -20.40
N LEU A 390 2.56 2.07 -20.65
CA LEU A 390 2.95 3.43 -20.29
C LEU A 390 3.04 4.31 -21.54
N ASP A 391 2.59 5.54 -21.38
CA ASP A 391 2.83 6.67 -22.26
C ASP A 391 3.11 7.90 -21.38
N VAL A 392 4.33 7.98 -20.84
CA VAL A 392 4.73 9.01 -19.87
C VAL A 392 6.00 9.72 -20.32
N GLY A 393 5.83 11.00 -20.67
CA GLY A 393 6.86 11.90 -21.22
C GLY A 393 7.42 11.46 -22.57
N ALA A 394 8.29 12.29 -23.15
CA ALA A 394 9.03 11.92 -24.36
C ALA A 394 10.04 10.82 -24.01
N GLY A 395 9.73 9.57 -24.35
CA GLY A 395 10.60 8.43 -24.07
C GLY A 395 12.01 8.63 -24.64
N THR A 396 13.04 8.16 -23.94
CA THR A 396 14.36 7.98 -24.55
C THR A 396 14.28 6.74 -25.44
N SER A 397 14.31 6.93 -26.75
CA SER A 397 14.40 5.85 -27.74
C SER A 397 15.69 5.05 -27.56
#